data_AF-A0A9N9JFU5-F1
#
_entry.id   AF-A0A9N9JFU5-F1
#
_cell.length_a   1.000
_cell.length_b   1.000
_cell.length_c   1.000
_cell.angle_alpha   90.00
_cell.angle_beta   90.00
_cell.angle_gamma   90.00
#
_symmetry.space_group_name_H-M   'P 1'
#
loop_
_entity.id
_entity.type
_entity.pdbx_description
1 polymer ?
#
loop_
_entity_poly.entity_id
_entity_poly.type
_entity_poly.pdbx_seq_one_letter_code
_entity_poly.pdbx_strand_id
1 'polypeptide(L)'
;AVCNGRELNLKNDIFIVIEACGTSINTGDPVPFNSTIGFKHQAKEEGILHSHSINIPDSKHQQVTIWSGRDGNDDWVIRRYGSKDDAGYFSNGEIISLTH
;
A
#
# COMPACT_ATOMS: atom_id res chain seq x y z
N ALA A 1 14.41 2.53 -13.01
CA ALA A 1 13.90 2.17 -11.68
C ALA A 1 14.31 3.27 -10.70
N VAL A 2 13.39 3.73 -9.84
CA VAL A 2 13.62 4.85 -8.90
C VAL A 2 14.52 4.46 -7.70
N CYS A 3 14.86 3.17 -7.58
CA CYS A 3 15.57 2.62 -6.41
C CYS A 3 16.91 1.94 -6.76
N ASN A 4 17.67 2.46 -7.74
CA ASN A 4 18.98 1.88 -8.04
C ASN A 4 20.06 2.48 -7.13
N GLY A 5 20.48 1.71 -6.10
CA GLY A 5 21.67 2.00 -5.28
C GLY A 5 21.43 2.64 -3.91
N ARG A 6 20.18 2.71 -3.43
CA ARG A 6 19.87 3.23 -2.08
C ARG A 6 19.86 2.09 -1.08
N GLU A 7 20.63 2.22 0.00
CA GLU A 7 20.59 1.29 1.13
C GLU A 7 19.23 1.39 1.83
N LEU A 8 18.64 0.24 2.14
CA LEU A 8 17.32 0.17 2.80
C LEU A 8 17.42 0.70 4.23
N ASN A 9 16.62 1.72 4.55
CA ASN A 9 16.42 2.13 5.92
C ASN A 9 15.36 1.25 6.57
N LEU A 10 15.81 0.22 7.31
CA LEU A 10 14.92 -0.75 7.98
C LEU A 10 13.96 -0.13 9.01
N LYS A 11 14.08 1.17 9.32
CA LYS A 11 13.14 1.91 10.16
C LYS A 11 12.07 2.63 9.35
N ASN A 12 12.46 3.36 8.30
CA ASN A 12 11.57 4.28 7.60
C ASN A 12 11.09 3.80 6.22
N ASP A 13 11.68 2.71 5.69
CA ASP A 13 11.34 2.19 4.36
C ASP A 13 10.49 0.91 4.45
N ILE A 14 10.09 0.50 5.66
CA ILE A 14 9.34 -0.73 5.91
C ILE A 14 7.86 -0.42 6.16
N PHE A 15 7.01 -1.06 5.37
CA PHE A 15 5.57 -1.11 5.55
C PHE A 15 5.14 -2.55 5.83
N ILE A 16 4.22 -2.71 6.76
CA ILE A 16 3.59 -3.98 7.11
C ILE A 16 2.24 -4.03 6.41
N VAL A 17 1.98 -5.11 5.68
CA VAL A 17 0.66 -5.37 5.08
C VAL A 17 -0.33 -5.67 6.21
N ILE A 18 -1.45 -4.95 6.21
CA ILE A 18 -2.55 -5.11 7.17
C ILE A 18 -3.87 -5.29 6.41
N GLU A 19 -4.92 -5.65 7.14
CA GLU A 19 -6.27 -5.76 6.61
C GLU A 19 -6.77 -4.44 5.99
N ALA A 20 -7.78 -4.51 5.11
CA ALA A 20 -8.53 -3.33 4.70
C ALA A 20 -9.39 -2.81 5.86
N CYS A 21 -9.72 -1.52 5.86
CA CYS A 21 -10.52 -0.90 6.90
C CYS A 21 -11.84 -1.67 7.13
N GLY A 22 -12.10 -2.04 8.40
CA GLY A 22 -13.30 -2.77 8.79
C GLY A 22 -13.34 -4.25 8.37
N THR A 23 -12.22 -4.79 7.87
CA THR A 23 -12.11 -6.21 7.49
C THR A 23 -11.22 -6.98 8.49
N SER A 24 -11.05 -8.28 8.26
CA SER A 24 -10.12 -9.11 9.02
C SER A 24 -9.51 -10.14 8.08
N ILE A 25 -8.19 -10.31 8.16
CA ILE A 25 -7.44 -11.33 7.43
C ILE A 25 -6.60 -12.12 8.43
N ASN A 26 -6.24 -13.37 8.13
CA ASN A 26 -5.31 -14.09 8.99
C ASN A 26 -3.88 -13.72 8.60
N THR A 27 -3.10 -13.30 9.59
CA THR A 27 -1.66 -13.07 9.39
C THR A 27 -0.99 -14.35 8.90
N GLY A 28 -0.22 -14.24 7.81
CA GLY A 28 0.48 -15.36 7.19
C GLY A 28 -0.22 -15.96 5.99
N ASP A 29 -1.50 -15.64 5.76
CA ASP A 29 -2.17 -16.03 4.53
C ASP A 29 -1.54 -15.31 3.32
N PRO A 30 -1.34 -16.00 2.18
CA PRO A 30 -0.94 -15.36 0.94
C PRO A 30 -1.98 -14.32 0.52
N VAL A 31 -1.53 -13.17 0.05
CA VAL A 31 -2.43 -12.07 -0.35
C VAL A 31 -2.74 -12.19 -1.84
N PRO A 32 -4.02 -12.41 -2.21
CA PRO A 32 -4.41 -12.51 -3.61
C PRO A 32 -4.20 -11.20 -4.37
N PHE A 33 -3.93 -11.28 -5.67
CA PHE A 33 -4.14 -10.10 -6.52
C PHE A 33 -5.62 -9.69 -6.53
N ASN A 34 -5.88 -8.41 -6.76
CA ASN A 34 -7.19 -7.76 -6.66
C ASN A 34 -7.82 -7.78 -5.25
N SER A 35 -7.05 -8.12 -4.21
CA SER A 35 -7.46 -7.88 -2.82
C SER A 35 -7.28 -6.41 -2.45
N THR A 36 -8.16 -5.92 -1.57
CA THR A 36 -7.99 -4.64 -0.87
C THR A 36 -7.24 -4.88 0.44
N ILE A 37 -6.18 -4.11 0.68
CA ILE A 37 -5.35 -4.17 1.90
C ILE A 37 -4.94 -2.78 2.37
N GLY A 38 -4.41 -2.67 3.59
CA GLY A 38 -3.73 -1.46 4.07
C GLY A 38 -2.22 -1.66 4.22
N PHE A 39 -1.51 -0.55 4.38
CA PHE A 39 -0.07 -0.54 4.65
C PHE A 39 0.27 0.30 5.88
N LYS A 40 0.70 -0.36 6.96
CA LYS A 40 1.15 0.32 8.19
C LYS A 40 2.65 0.61 8.14
N HIS A 41 3.04 1.86 8.34
CA HIS A 41 4.44 2.25 8.41
C HIS A 41 5.09 1.78 9.72
N GLN A 42 6.18 1.00 9.65
CA GLN A 42 6.75 0.33 10.82
C GLN A 42 7.15 1.29 11.96
N ALA A 43 7.79 2.43 11.65
CA ALA A 43 8.23 3.37 12.68
C ALA A 43 7.15 4.36 13.17
N LYS A 44 5.91 4.25 12.69
CA LYS A 44 4.81 5.15 13.07
C LYS A 44 3.72 4.30 13.70
N GLU A 45 3.56 4.41 15.01
CA GLU A 45 2.70 3.53 15.82
C GLU A 45 1.28 3.41 15.27
N GLU A 46 0.73 4.51 14.73
CA GLU A 46 -0.59 4.57 14.10
C GLU A 46 -0.55 4.98 12.63
N GLY A 47 0.64 5.10 12.04
CA GLY A 47 0.79 5.66 10.68
C GLY A 47 0.44 4.66 9.59
N ILE A 48 -0.62 4.94 8.84
CA ILE A 48 -1.09 4.13 7.71
C ILE A 48 -0.98 4.92 6.41
N LEU A 49 -0.66 4.24 5.31
CA LEU A 49 -0.63 4.84 3.97
C LEU A 49 -2.05 5.24 3.57
N HIS A 50 -2.24 6.54 3.34
CA HIS A 50 -3.55 7.16 3.19
C HIS A 50 -3.58 8.08 1.96
N SER A 51 -4.68 8.09 1.22
CA SER A 51 -4.89 9.02 0.10
C SER A 51 -6.31 9.56 0.13
N HIS A 52 -6.53 10.78 -0.33
CA HIS A 52 -7.84 11.41 -0.25
C HIS A 52 -8.07 12.35 -1.42
N SER A 53 -9.25 12.97 -1.47
CA SER A 53 -9.66 13.84 -2.58
C SER A 53 -8.90 15.18 -2.65
N ILE A 54 -7.99 15.45 -1.71
CA ILE A 54 -7.16 16.67 -1.73
C ILE A 54 -5.93 16.40 -2.60
N ASN A 55 -5.63 17.34 -3.50
CA ASN A 55 -4.44 17.28 -4.34
C ASN A 55 -3.22 17.89 -3.66
N ILE A 56 -2.03 17.46 -4.09
CA ILE A 56 -0.77 18.13 -3.75
C ILE A 56 -0.88 19.58 -4.26
N PRO A 57 -0.45 20.60 -3.48
CA PRO A 57 -0.44 21.99 -3.96
C PRO A 57 0.24 22.12 -5.32
N ASP A 58 -0.33 22.93 -6.20
CA ASP A 58 0.16 23.19 -7.56
C ASP A 58 0.22 21.94 -8.47
N SER A 59 -0.49 20.87 -8.10
CA SER A 59 -0.57 19.62 -8.86
C SER A 59 -2.03 19.16 -9.02
N LYS A 60 -2.26 18.29 -10.02
CA LYS A 60 -3.54 17.58 -10.22
C LYS A 60 -3.55 16.18 -9.60
N HIS A 61 -2.46 15.80 -8.92
CA HIS A 61 -2.32 14.48 -8.30
C HIS A 61 -2.78 14.52 -6.85
N GLN A 62 -3.48 13.46 -6.42
CA GLN A 62 -3.91 13.28 -5.03
C GLN A 62 -2.72 13.25 -4.07
N GLN A 63 -2.94 13.74 -2.86
CA GLN A 63 -1.98 13.58 -1.76
C GLN A 63 -1.94 12.13 -1.32
N VAL A 64 -0.73 11.61 -1.10
CA VAL A 64 -0.50 10.36 -0.41
C VAL A 64 0.30 10.67 0.85
N THR A 65 -0.23 10.29 2.00
CA THR A 65 0.28 10.66 3.32
C THR A 65 0.42 9.45 4.23
N ILE A 66 1.07 9.67 5.38
CA ILE A 66 0.98 8.76 6.51
C ILE A 66 0.02 9.39 7.51
N TRP A 67 -1.13 8.76 7.73
CA TRP A 67 -2.19 9.28 8.59
C TRP A 67 -2.39 8.38 9.81
N SER A 68 -2.81 8.97 10.94
CA SER A 68 -2.95 8.26 12.23
C SER A 68 -4.38 7.82 12.54
N GLY A 69 -5.33 8.01 11.62
CA GLY A 69 -6.69 7.50 11.76
C GLY A 69 -6.87 6.18 11.02
N ARG A 70 -8.14 5.73 10.94
CA ARG A 70 -8.52 4.52 10.21
C ARG A 70 -9.84 4.74 9.48
N ASP A 71 -9.82 4.70 8.15
CA ASP A 71 -11.01 4.77 7.30
C ASP A 71 -10.78 4.11 5.93
N GLY A 72 -11.77 4.19 5.04
CA GLY A 72 -11.67 3.64 3.69
C GLY A 72 -10.67 4.35 2.77
N ASN A 73 -10.05 5.45 3.20
CA ASN A 73 -9.00 6.14 2.46
C ASN A 73 -7.60 5.53 2.73
N ASP A 74 -7.55 4.49 3.56
CA ASP A 74 -6.34 3.70 3.84
C ASP A 74 -6.25 2.42 2.99
N ASP A 75 -7.26 2.20 2.15
CA ASP A 75 -7.47 0.96 1.42
C ASP A 75 -6.84 1.03 0.03
N TRP A 76 -6.07 0.00 -0.32
CA TRP A 76 -5.35 -0.10 -1.58
C TRP A 76 -5.61 -1.45 -2.23
N VAL A 77 -6.02 -1.42 -3.50
CA VAL A 77 -6.14 -2.61 -4.34
C VAL A 77 -4.78 -2.93 -4.96
N ILE A 78 -4.26 -4.13 -4.71
CA ILE A 78 -3.04 -4.62 -5.35
C ILE A 78 -3.40 -5.23 -6.71
N ARG A 79 -2.74 -4.77 -7.78
CA ARG A 79 -2.88 -5.34 -9.13
C ARG A 79 -1.53 -5.65 -9.75
N ARG A 80 -1.51 -6.59 -10.71
CA ARG A 80 -0.33 -6.81 -11.55
C ARG A 80 -0.15 -5.62 -12.49
N TYR A 81 1.07 -5.09 -12.58
CA TYR A 81 1.33 -3.96 -13.46
C TYR A 81 1.21 -4.37 -14.94
N GLY A 82 0.34 -3.70 -15.69
CA GLY A 82 0.19 -3.90 -17.14
C GLY A 82 -0.55 -5.18 -17.56
N SER A 83 -1.10 -5.94 -16.62
CA SER A 83 -1.91 -7.14 -16.88
C SER A 83 -3.39 -6.87 -16.60
N LYS A 84 -4.28 -7.62 -17.29
CA LYS A 84 -5.70 -7.73 -16.95
C LYS A 84 -6.03 -9.01 -16.17
N ASP A 85 -5.08 -9.92 -16.12
CA ASP A 85 -5.15 -11.12 -15.29
C ASP A 85 -4.58 -10.77 -13.93
N ASP A 86 -5.43 -10.84 -12.90
CA ASP A 86 -5.10 -10.67 -11.48
C ASP A 86 -5.34 -11.99 -10.72
N ALA A 87 -5.20 -13.14 -11.39
CA ALA A 87 -5.21 -14.43 -10.71
C ALA A 87 -3.93 -14.65 -9.88
N GLY A 88 -4.07 -15.49 -8.84
CA GLY A 88 -2.98 -15.88 -7.95
C GLY A 88 -2.71 -14.87 -6.84
N TYR A 89 -1.48 -14.91 -6.33
CA TYR A 89 -1.05 -14.18 -5.13
C TYR A 89 0.16 -13.31 -5.45
N PHE A 90 0.28 -12.16 -4.78
CA PHE A 90 1.47 -11.35 -4.94
C PHE A 90 2.68 -12.02 -4.29
N SER A 91 3.84 -11.88 -4.89
CA SER A 91 5.09 -12.46 -4.44
C SER A 91 6.26 -11.50 -4.62
N ASN A 92 7.36 -11.77 -3.88
CA ASN A 92 8.55 -10.94 -3.95
C ASN A 92 9.15 -10.94 -5.37
N GLY A 93 9.51 -9.75 -5.87
CA GLY A 93 10.09 -9.55 -7.20
C GLY A 93 9.06 -9.24 -8.30
N GLU A 94 7.76 -9.27 -7.99
CA GLU A 94 6.72 -8.86 -8.95
C GLU A 94 6.61 -7.34 -9.06
N ILE A 95 6.30 -6.88 -10.27
CA ILE A 95 5.96 -5.47 -10.52
C ILE A 95 4.45 -5.32 -10.34
N ILE A 96 4.07 -4.55 -9.33
CA ILE A 96 2.67 -4.33 -8.94
C ILE A 96 2.29 -2.85 -9.09
N SER A 97 0.99 -2.60 -9.12
CA SER A 97 0.41 -1.27 -8.91
C SER A 97 -0.51 -1.29 -7.70
N LEU A 98 -0.48 -0.22 -6.91
CA LEU A 98 -1.45 0.05 -5.85
C LEU A 98 -2.47 1.06 -6.37
N THR A 99 -3.75 0.74 -6.28
CA THR A 99 -4.84 1.66 -6.66
C THR A 99 -5.66 2.00 -5.43
N HIS A 100 -5.81 3.30 -5.17
CA HIS A 100 -6.74 3.85 -4.18
C HIS A 100 -8.10 4.09 -4.84
#